data_AF-A0A258SI31-F1
#
_entry.id   AF-A0A258SI31-F1
#
_cell.length_a   1.000
_cell.length_b   1.000
_cell.length_c   1.000
_cell.angle_alpha   90.00
_cell.angle_beta   90.00
_cell.angle_gamma   90.00
#
_symmetry.space_group_name_H-M   'P 1'
#
loop_
_entity.id
_entity.type
_entity.pdbx_description
1 polymer ?
#
loop_
_entity_poly.entity_id
_entity_poly.type
_entity_poly.pdbx_seq_one_letter_code
_entity_poly.pdbx_strand_id
1 'polypeptide(L)'
;MWFGMIFAPAILFFAFSGALQTFDFQETVDGVAPPKWIAVIAAIHKKQDFPKPRKPRPAAAALVTAAAAAEKSAPARPAPAHSPWPLKVFVGLMSIGLMASTLLGITIALSNRTSRRRSLLLLTLGTVLPISMLFV
;
A
#
# COMPACT_ATOMS: atom_id res chain seq x y z
N MET A 1 9.77 -9.21 -22.46
CA MET A 1 8.93 -8.07 -22.00
C MET A 1 9.72 -7.26 -20.97
N TRP A 2 10.38 -6.17 -21.38
CA TRP A 2 11.21 -5.36 -20.48
C TRP A 2 10.50 -4.09 -20.01
N PHE A 3 9.50 -3.58 -20.74
CA PHE A 3 8.75 -2.38 -20.36
C PHE A 3 8.08 -2.46 -18.98
N GLY A 4 7.59 -3.64 -18.59
CA GLY A 4 7.01 -3.84 -17.25
C GLY A 4 7.99 -3.61 -16.09
N MET A 5 9.30 -3.63 -16.35
CA MET A 5 10.33 -3.41 -15.34
C MET A 5 10.28 -2.01 -14.73
N ILE A 6 9.74 -1.01 -15.44
CA ILE A 6 9.57 0.34 -14.87
C ILE A 6 8.52 0.39 -13.76
N PHE A 7 7.52 -0.50 -13.80
CA PHE A 7 6.44 -0.55 -12.81
C PHE A 7 6.63 -1.67 -11.79
N ALA A 8 7.48 -2.66 -12.08
CA ALA A 8 7.71 -3.80 -11.19
C ALA A 8 8.08 -3.40 -9.74
N PRO A 9 8.93 -2.40 -9.47
CA PRO A 9 9.21 -1.94 -8.10
C PRO A 9 7.95 -1.42 -7.39
N ALA A 10 7.13 -0.64 -8.10
CA ALA A 10 5.88 -0.11 -7.56
C ALA A 10 4.88 -1.24 -7.30
N ILE A 11 4.73 -2.20 -8.21
CA ILE A 11 3.84 -3.36 -8.02
C ILE A 11 4.24 -4.14 -6.77
N LEU A 12 5.55 -4.43 -6.59
CA LEU A 12 6.05 -5.10 -5.38
C LEU A 12 5.76 -4.28 -4.13
N PHE A 13 6.05 -2.98 -4.17
CA PHE A 13 5.79 -2.06 -3.06
C PHE A 13 4.30 -2.06 -2.68
N PHE A 14 3.40 -1.84 -3.63
CA PHE A 14 1.95 -1.77 -3.39
C PHE A 14 1.36 -3.10 -2.95
N ALA A 15 1.80 -4.23 -3.51
CA ALA A 15 1.34 -5.55 -3.11
C ALA A 15 1.72 -5.86 -1.65
N PHE A 16 2.97 -5.58 -1.27
CA PHE A 16 3.47 -5.78 0.09
C PHE A 16 2.81 -4.83 1.09
N SER A 17 2.85 -3.53 0.82
CA SER A 17 2.30 -2.51 1.71
C SER A 17 0.76 -2.52 1.79
N GLY A 18 0.09 -2.99 0.74
CA GLY A 18 -1.36 -3.27 0.75
C GLY A 18 -1.70 -4.49 1.59
N ALA A 19 -0.86 -5.52 1.61
CA ALA A 19 -1.02 -6.66 2.52
C ALA A 19 -0.89 -6.21 3.98
N LEU A 20 0.14 -5.41 4.31
CA LEU A 20 0.29 -4.84 5.66
C LEU A 20 -0.96 -4.05 6.09
N GLN A 21 -1.53 -3.27 5.16
CA GLN A 21 -2.76 -2.50 5.38
C GLN A 21 -4.00 -3.34 5.60
N THR A 22 -4.14 -4.43 4.85
CA THR A 22 -5.28 -5.34 4.96
C THR A 22 -5.33 -6.03 6.33
N PHE A 23 -4.17 -6.28 6.94
CA PHE A 23 -4.05 -6.87 8.27
C PHE A 23 -3.89 -5.84 9.40
N ASP A 24 -4.11 -4.55 9.12
CA ASP A 24 -4.08 -3.45 10.09
C ASP A 24 -2.74 -3.29 10.84
N PHE A 25 -1.62 -3.74 10.25
CA PHE A 25 -0.30 -3.66 10.92
C PHE A 25 0.23 -2.22 11.11
N GLN A 26 -0.38 -1.23 10.46
CA GLN A 26 -0.11 0.20 10.60
C GLN A 26 -0.97 0.89 11.66
N GLU A 27 -1.96 0.21 12.24
CA GLU A 27 -2.83 0.82 13.24
C GLU A 27 -2.23 0.70 14.65
N THR A 28 -2.61 1.62 15.52
CA THR A 28 -2.26 1.54 16.94
C THR A 28 -3.20 0.56 17.62
N VAL A 29 -2.68 -0.56 18.12
CA VAL A 29 -3.46 -1.58 18.85
C VAL A 29 -3.13 -1.45 20.33
N ASP A 30 -4.14 -1.30 21.18
CA ASP A 30 -3.99 -1.19 22.64
C ASP A 30 -3.00 -0.09 23.10
N GLY A 31 -2.96 1.03 22.38
CA GLY A 31 -2.05 2.15 22.65
C GLY A 31 -0.60 1.92 22.21
N VAL A 32 -0.28 0.74 21.67
CA VAL A 32 1.04 0.44 21.11
C VAL A 32 1.11 0.94 19.67
N ALA A 33 2.07 1.81 19.40
CA ALA A 33 2.31 2.32 18.06
C ALA A 33 3.00 1.29 17.15
N PRO A 34 2.67 1.26 15.85
CA PRO A 34 3.36 0.38 14.92
C PRO A 34 4.86 0.77 14.81
N PRO A 35 5.73 -0.19 14.44
CA PRO A 35 7.11 0.12 14.09
C PRO A 35 7.20 1.24 13.05
N LYS A 36 8.15 2.17 13.25
CA LYS A 36 8.30 3.38 12.40
C LYS A 36 8.34 3.06 10.90
N TRP A 37 9.00 1.98 10.50
CA TRP A 37 9.10 1.58 9.09
C TRP A 37 7.76 1.14 8.49
N ILE A 38 6.87 0.47 9.26
CA ILE A 38 5.52 0.12 8.82
C ILE A 38 4.68 1.39 8.65
N ALA A 39 4.78 2.32 9.60
CA ALA A 39 4.08 3.61 9.51
C ALA A 39 4.52 4.42 8.27
N VAL A 40 5.82 4.44 7.95
CA VAL A 40 6.37 5.07 6.73
C VAL A 40 5.83 4.41 5.48
N ILE A 41 5.92 3.08 5.37
CA ILE A 41 5.44 2.34 4.21
C ILE A 41 3.94 2.54 4.00
N ALA A 42 3.14 2.50 5.07
CA ALA A 42 1.71 2.74 5.01
C ALA A 42 1.36 4.18 4.60
N ALA A 43 2.10 5.18 5.10
CA ALA A 43 1.93 6.57 4.69
C ALA A 43 2.25 6.76 3.20
N ILE A 44 3.36 6.20 2.73
CA ILE A 44 3.75 6.29 1.31
C ILE A 44 2.72 5.57 0.42
N HIS A 45 2.24 4.37 0.79
CA HIS A 45 1.22 3.67 0.00
C HIS A 45 -0.10 4.44 -0.07
N LYS A 46 -0.58 4.96 1.06
CA LYS A 46 -1.91 5.54 1.15
C LYS A 46 -1.96 7.01 0.73
N LYS A 47 -0.94 7.77 1.11
CA LYS A 47 -0.90 9.24 0.97
C LYS A 47 0.16 9.72 0.01
N GLN A 48 1.03 8.83 -0.48
CA GLN A 48 2.14 9.20 -1.38
C GLN A 48 3.04 10.28 -0.75
N ASP A 49 3.18 10.27 0.58
CA ASP A 49 3.87 11.28 1.38
C ASP A 49 4.43 10.63 2.67
N PHE A 50 5.36 11.30 3.33
CA PHE A 50 5.94 10.85 4.59
C PHE A 50 4.93 10.94 5.75
N PRO A 51 5.09 10.12 6.81
CA PRO A 51 4.26 10.21 8.00
C PRO A 51 4.38 11.60 8.64
N LYS A 52 3.29 12.36 8.63
CA LYS A 52 3.21 13.61 9.40
C LYS A 52 2.95 13.25 10.86
N PRO A 53 3.57 13.95 11.84
CA PRO A 53 3.27 13.78 13.25
C PRO A 53 1.77 13.91 13.48
N ARG A 54 1.11 12.78 13.71
CA ARG A 54 -0.32 12.75 13.91
C ARG A 54 -0.55 13.21 15.34
N LYS A 55 -1.03 14.44 15.51
CA LYS A 55 -1.60 14.87 16.80
C LYS A 55 -2.58 13.78 17.23
N PRO A 56 -2.52 13.30 18.50
CA PRO A 56 -3.49 12.33 18.99
C PRO A 56 -4.86 12.83 18.59
N ARG A 57 -5.59 12.06 17.78
CA ARG A 57 -6.87 12.52 17.27
C ARG A 57 -7.75 12.76 18.49
N PRO A 58 -8.12 14.00 18.82
CA PRO A 58 -9.05 14.21 19.91
C PRO A 58 -10.32 13.45 19.55
N ALA A 59 -10.90 12.71 20.49
CA ALA A 59 -12.16 12.00 20.27
C ALA A 59 -13.21 12.92 19.59
N ALA A 60 -13.19 14.22 19.93
CA ALA A 60 -13.99 15.26 19.30
C ALA A 60 -13.76 15.43 17.78
N ALA A 61 -12.53 15.34 17.26
CA ALA A 61 -12.27 15.45 15.83
C ALA A 61 -12.73 14.21 15.07
N ALA A 62 -12.72 13.03 15.69
CA ALA A 62 -13.36 11.83 15.13
C ALA A 62 -14.88 12.00 15.01
N LEU A 63 -15.50 12.65 15.99
CA LEU A 63 -16.93 12.98 15.97
C LEU A 63 -17.29 14.01 14.91
N VAL A 64 -16.43 15.00 14.63
CA VAL A 64 -16.71 16.03 13.58
C VAL A 64 -16.59 15.45 12.17
N THR A 65 -15.63 14.56 11.90
CA THR A 65 -15.57 13.86 10.60
C THR A 65 -16.66 12.80 10.45
N ALA A 66 -17.09 12.18 11.56
CA ALA A 66 -18.28 11.34 11.58
C ALA A 66 -19.57 12.15 11.35
N ALA A 67 -19.67 13.37 11.89
CA ALA A 67 -20.81 14.26 11.68
C ALA A 67 -20.88 14.78 10.24
N ALA A 68 -19.76 15.19 9.65
CA ALA A 68 -19.70 15.62 8.25
C ALA A 68 -19.96 14.47 7.26
N ALA A 69 -19.67 13.21 7.64
CA ALA A 69 -20.05 12.02 6.87
C ALA A 69 -21.51 11.60 7.11
N ALA A 70 -22.07 11.87 8.31
CA ALA A 70 -23.45 11.59 8.69
C ALA A 70 -24.44 12.58 8.07
N GLU A 71 -24.05 13.84 7.83
CA GLU A 71 -24.92 14.83 7.17
C GLU A 71 -25.19 14.47 5.70
N LYS A 72 -24.33 13.65 5.08
CA LYS A 72 -24.54 13.09 3.74
C LYS A 72 -25.30 11.75 3.73
N SER A 73 -25.67 11.22 4.90
CA SER A 73 -26.35 9.94 5.05
C SER A 73 -27.54 10.07 6.01
N ALA A 74 -28.69 10.51 5.49
CA ALA A 74 -29.99 10.26 6.13
C ALA A 74 -30.18 8.73 6.36
N PRO A 75 -31.00 8.30 7.33
CA PRO A 75 -30.77 7.05 8.06
C PRO A 75 -31.03 5.84 7.17
N ALA A 76 -29.96 5.19 6.73
CA ALA A 76 -30.02 3.85 6.16
C ALA A 76 -30.21 2.84 7.30
N ARG A 77 -31.15 1.91 7.10
CA ARG A 77 -31.42 0.72 7.94
C ARG A 77 -30.13 0.05 8.43
N PRO A 78 -30.14 -0.65 9.58
CA PRO A 78 -28.97 -1.39 10.05
C PRO A 78 -28.60 -2.43 8.98
N ALA A 79 -27.54 -2.14 8.23
CA ALA A 79 -26.97 -3.09 7.30
C ALA A 79 -26.43 -4.29 8.10
N PRO A 80 -26.58 -5.53 7.60
CA PRO A 80 -25.96 -6.68 8.24
C PRO A 80 -24.46 -6.43 8.38
N ALA A 81 -23.92 -6.69 9.58
CA ALA A 81 -22.50 -6.55 9.87
C ALA A 81 -21.71 -7.60 9.07
N HIS A 82 -21.32 -7.26 7.85
CA HIS A 82 -20.47 -8.12 7.04
C HIS A 82 -19.11 -8.26 7.73
N SER A 83 -18.70 -9.50 8.01
CA SER A 83 -17.35 -9.78 8.53
C SER A 83 -16.31 -9.49 7.44
N PRO A 84 -15.26 -8.71 7.72
CA PRO A 84 -14.24 -8.35 6.72
C PRO A 84 -13.27 -9.51 6.40
N TRP A 85 -13.32 -10.61 7.16
CA TRP A 85 -12.33 -11.69 7.10
C TRP A 85 -12.17 -12.36 5.71
N PRO A 86 -13.24 -12.73 4.98
CA PRO A 86 -13.08 -13.35 3.66
C PRO A 86 -12.31 -12.46 2.68
N LEU A 87 -12.57 -11.15 2.72
CA LEU A 87 -11.87 -10.19 1.88
C LEU A 87 -10.40 -10.04 2.27
N LYS A 88 -10.09 -10.02 3.58
CA LYS A 88 -8.70 -9.97 4.07
C LYS A 88 -7.88 -11.18 3.59
N VAL A 89 -8.45 -12.38 3.65
CA VAL A 89 -7.80 -13.60 3.16
C VAL A 89 -7.58 -13.54 1.64
N PHE A 90 -8.61 -13.15 0.89
CA PHE A 90 -8.51 -13.02 -0.57
C PHE A 90 -7.40 -12.03 -0.97
N VAL A 91 -7.38 -10.83 -0.36
CA VAL A 91 -6.37 -9.82 -0.64
C VAL A 91 -4.98 -10.30 -0.22
N GLY A 92 -4.85 -10.99 0.91
CA GLY A 92 -3.58 -11.60 1.33
C GLY A 92 -3.02 -12.58 0.30
N LEU A 93 -3.85 -13.52 -0.18
CA LEU A 93 -3.47 -14.47 -1.24
C LEU A 93 -3.15 -13.75 -2.56
N MET A 94 -3.95 -12.75 -2.93
CA MET A 94 -3.73 -11.94 -4.12
C MET A 94 -2.39 -11.20 -4.06
N SER A 95 -2.04 -10.58 -2.93
CA SER A 95 -0.75 -9.90 -2.73
C SER A 95 0.42 -10.86 -2.89
N ILE A 96 0.35 -12.07 -2.31
CA ILE A 96 1.38 -13.10 -2.47
C ILE A 96 1.52 -13.51 -3.94
N GLY A 97 0.41 -13.79 -4.61
CA GLY A 97 0.39 -14.16 -6.03
C GLY A 97 0.97 -13.06 -6.93
N LEU A 98 0.58 -11.80 -6.69
CA LEU A 98 1.06 -10.65 -7.45
C LEU A 98 2.57 -10.42 -7.23
N MET A 99 3.05 -10.55 -6.00
CA MET A 99 4.49 -10.49 -5.70
C MET A 99 5.26 -11.60 -6.41
N ALA A 100 4.82 -12.85 -6.29
CA ALA A 100 5.46 -13.99 -6.92
C ALA A 100 5.51 -13.86 -8.45
N SER A 101 4.38 -13.44 -9.06
CA SER A 101 4.29 -13.17 -10.50
C SER A 101 5.24 -12.06 -10.94
N THR A 102 5.32 -10.97 -10.17
CA THR A 102 6.21 -9.84 -10.49
C THR A 102 7.68 -10.24 -10.38
N LEU A 103 8.06 -10.98 -9.34
CA LEU A 103 9.42 -11.52 -9.16
C LEU A 103 9.80 -12.49 -10.29
N LEU A 104 8.87 -13.35 -10.71
CA LEU A 104 9.08 -14.24 -11.85
C LEU A 104 9.28 -13.43 -13.15
N GLY A 105 8.47 -12.40 -13.38
CA GLY A 105 8.63 -11.47 -14.51
C GLY A 105 9.99 -10.78 -14.52
N ILE A 106 10.44 -10.27 -13.37
CA ILE A 106 11.79 -9.70 -13.19
C ILE A 106 12.86 -10.74 -13.52
N THR A 107 12.73 -11.96 -13.00
CA THR A 107 13.70 -13.06 -13.21
C THR A 107 13.84 -13.39 -14.70
N ILE A 108 12.71 -13.54 -15.41
CA ILE A 108 12.69 -13.78 -16.86
C ILE A 108 13.35 -12.61 -17.61
N ALA A 109 13.00 -11.36 -17.25
CA ALA A 109 13.50 -10.17 -17.93
C ALA A 109 15.00 -9.94 -17.73
N LEU A 110 15.57 -10.35 -16.59
CA LEU A 110 16.99 -10.26 -16.27
C LEU A 110 17.81 -11.45 -16.80
N SER A 111 17.18 -12.61 -17.00
CA SER A 111 17.84 -13.81 -17.56
C SER A 111 18.12 -13.68 -19.05
N ASN A 112 17.32 -12.89 -19.80
CA ASN A 112 17.56 -12.65 -21.22
C ASN A 112 18.74 -11.68 -21.42
N ARG A 113 19.90 -12.21 -21.85
CA ARG A 113 21.14 -11.43 -22.07
C ARG A 113 20.95 -10.22 -22.98
N THR A 114 20.17 -10.35 -24.06
CA THR A 114 19.97 -9.28 -25.05
C THR A 114 19.22 -8.09 -24.46
N SER A 115 18.23 -8.32 -23.60
CA SER A 115 17.43 -7.25 -22.98
C SER A 115 17.89 -6.86 -21.57
N ARG A 116 18.81 -7.61 -20.94
CA ARG A 116 19.20 -7.44 -19.53
C ARG A 116 19.58 -6.01 -19.18
N ARG A 117 20.40 -5.34 -20.00
CA ARG A 117 20.80 -3.95 -19.75
C ARG A 117 19.60 -3.00 -19.74
N ARG A 118 18.67 -3.17 -20.68
CA ARG A 118 17.46 -2.35 -20.75
C ARG A 118 16.49 -2.65 -19.60
N SER A 119 16.34 -3.93 -19.24
CA SER A 119 15.56 -4.35 -18.07
C SER A 119 16.10 -3.73 -16.78
N LEU A 120 17.43 -3.72 -16.61
CA LEU A 120 18.09 -3.11 -15.45
C LEU A 120 17.88 -1.60 -15.43
N LEU A 121 18.08 -0.91 -16.56
CA LEU A 121 17.84 0.53 -16.67
C LEU A 121 16.40 0.89 -16.28
N LEU A 122 15.40 0.16 -16.78
CA LEU A 122 14.01 0.40 -16.45
C LEU A 122 13.68 0.07 -15.00
N LEU A 123 14.24 -1.01 -14.44
CA LEU A 123 14.04 -1.37 -13.03
C LEU A 123 14.62 -0.29 -12.09
N THR A 124 15.81 0.20 -12.40
CA THR A 124 16.44 1.30 -11.67
C THR A 124 15.62 2.58 -11.81
N LEU A 125 15.22 2.94 -13.03
CA LEU A 125 14.38 4.13 -13.28
C LEU A 125 13.05 4.04 -12.53
N GLY A 126 12.39 2.89 -12.58
CA GLY A 126 11.14 2.61 -11.88
C GLY A 126 11.23 2.63 -10.35
N THR A 127 12.44 2.48 -9.80
CA THR A 127 12.70 2.58 -8.36
C THR A 127 13.04 4.02 -7.97
N VAL A 128 13.97 4.64 -8.70
CA VAL A 128 14.51 5.96 -8.37
C VAL A 128 13.48 7.07 -8.63
N LEU A 129 12.73 6.98 -9.72
CA LEU A 129 11.75 8.01 -10.09
C LEU A 129 10.70 8.27 -8.98
N PRO A 130 9.92 7.27 -8.51
CA PRO A 130 8.92 7.52 -7.47
C PRO A 130 9.56 7.94 -6.14
N ILE A 131 10.75 7.43 -5.80
CA ILE A 131 11.47 7.85 -4.58
C ILE A 131 11.84 9.33 -4.68
N SER A 132 12.35 9.78 -5.84
CA SER A 132 12.72 11.18 -6.05
C SER A 132 11.51 12.11 -5.95
N MET A 133 10.34 11.67 -6.44
CA MET A 133 9.09 12.43 -6.37
C MET A 133 8.55 12.61 -4.94
N LEU A 134 8.96 11.79 -3.97
CA LEU A 134 8.57 11.99 -2.57
C LEU A 134 9.19 13.25 -1.93
N PHE A 135 10.18 13.86 -2.58
CA PHE A 135 10.91 15.02 -2.07
C PHE A 135 10.51 16.35 -2.74
N VAL A 136 9.52 16.32 -3.64
CA VAL A 136 9.00 17.50 -4.37
C VAL A 136 7.60 17.81 -3.89
#